data_AF-A0A7D7KY57-F1
#
_entry.id   AF-A0A7D7KY57-F1
#
_cell.length_a   1.000
_cell.length_b   1.000
_cell.length_c   1.000
_cell.angle_alpha   90.00
_cell.angle_beta   90.00
_cell.angle_gamma   90.00
#
_symmetry.space_group_name_H-M   'P 1'
#
loop_
_entity.id
_entity.type
_entity.pdbx_description
1 polymer ?
#
loop_
_entity_poly.entity_id
_entity_poly.type
_entity_poly.pdbx_seq_one_letter_code
_entity_poly.pdbx_strand_id
1 'polypeptide(L)'
;MRGFFPDALVENYESLVPAMTNDPKDRHVLAAAVRSRAELIVTSNQKDFPTTALKPYDVAVRSPDDFLLDQLDLDPSTVVRIAEEVVADMRNPTITWNGYLEGLARAGLPLFATELEKRTAGVG
;
A
#
# COMPACT_ATOMS: atom_id res chain seq x y z
N MET A 1 -15.02 -6.42 -3.49
CA MET A 1 -14.74 -5.56 -2.31
C MET A 1 -15.74 -5.78 -1.19
N ARG A 2 -16.99 -5.28 -1.25
CA ARG A 2 -17.94 -5.34 -0.11
C ARG A 2 -18.23 -6.74 0.46
N GLY A 3 -18.21 -7.79 -0.37
CA GLY A 3 -18.43 -9.17 0.08
C GLY A 3 -17.21 -9.91 0.63
N PHE A 4 -16.00 -9.36 0.47
CA PHE A 4 -14.74 -9.99 0.88
C PHE A 4 -13.94 -9.16 1.89
N PHE A 5 -14.17 -7.85 1.94
CA PHE A 5 -13.56 -6.90 2.86
C PHE A 5 -14.66 -5.99 3.44
N PRO A 6 -15.51 -6.52 4.34
CA PRO A 6 -16.61 -5.75 4.91
C PRO A 6 -16.12 -4.49 5.64
N ASP A 7 -14.96 -4.59 6.28
CA ASP A 7 -14.35 -3.49 7.06
C ASP A 7 -13.64 -2.44 6.18
N ALA A 8 -13.54 -2.65 4.87
CA ALA A 8 -12.93 -1.69 3.95
C ALA A 8 -13.88 -0.54 3.56
N LEU A 9 -15.18 -0.64 3.89
CA LEU A 9 -16.14 0.40 3.58
C LEU A 9 -16.19 1.44 4.71
N VAL A 10 -15.79 2.68 4.40
CA VAL A 10 -15.97 3.82 5.29
C VAL A 10 -17.22 4.58 4.88
N GLU A 11 -18.15 4.78 5.81
CA GLU A 11 -19.39 5.52 5.60
C GLU A 11 -19.44 6.79 6.48
N ASN A 12 -20.27 7.75 6.07
CA ASN A 12 -20.52 8.99 6.81
C ASN A 12 -19.27 9.89 6.92
N TYR A 13 -18.43 9.92 5.89
CA TYR A 13 -17.28 10.83 5.78
C TYR A 13 -17.59 12.09 4.97
N GLU A 14 -18.72 12.12 4.26
CA GLU A 14 -19.06 13.13 3.25
C GLU A 14 -19.10 14.55 3.83
N SER A 15 -19.52 14.70 5.09
CA SER A 15 -19.54 15.99 5.79
C SER A 15 -18.15 16.56 6.08
N LEU A 16 -17.10 15.73 6.05
CA LEU A 16 -15.71 16.15 6.25
C LEU A 16 -15.06 16.62 4.95
N VAL A 17 -15.54 16.19 3.78
CA VAL A 17 -14.96 16.49 2.46
C VAL A 17 -14.69 17.98 2.23
N PRO A 18 -15.61 18.92 2.57
CA PRO A 18 -15.37 20.35 2.36
C PRO A 18 -14.21 20.92 3.19
N ALA A 19 -13.83 20.28 4.30
CA ALA A 19 -12.74 20.72 5.17
C ALA A 19 -11.35 20.21 4.74
N MET A 20 -11.30 19.29 3.77
CA MET A 20 -10.04 18.72 3.29
C MET A 20 -9.34 19.68 2.34
N THR A 21 -8.10 20.04 2.65
CA THR A 21 -7.32 21.05 1.93
C THR A 21 -6.32 20.45 0.93
N ASN A 22 -6.35 19.13 0.75
CA ASN A 22 -5.58 18.41 -0.27
C ASN A 22 -6.23 18.54 -1.67
N ASP A 23 -5.72 17.83 -2.68
CA ASP A 23 -6.23 17.93 -4.06
C ASP A 23 -7.77 17.76 -4.09
N PRO A 24 -8.52 18.66 -4.76
CA PRO A 24 -9.98 18.62 -4.78
C PRO A 24 -10.58 17.27 -5.18
N LYS A 25 -9.94 16.53 -6.10
CA LYS A 25 -10.43 15.22 -6.55
C LYS A 25 -10.26 14.14 -5.48
N ASP A 26 -9.27 14.29 -4.61
CA ASP A 26 -8.88 13.28 -3.61
C ASP A 26 -9.29 13.63 -2.18
N ARG A 27 -10.05 14.71 -1.97
CA ARG A 27 -10.59 15.08 -0.65
C ARG A 27 -11.40 13.98 0.01
N HIS A 28 -12.11 13.19 -0.78
CA HIS A 28 -12.89 12.07 -0.28
C HIS A 28 -12.02 10.99 0.38
N VAL A 29 -10.79 10.78 -0.12
CA VAL A 29 -9.83 9.83 0.47
C VAL A 29 -9.37 10.30 1.84
N LEU A 30 -8.96 11.57 1.96
CA LEU A 30 -8.53 12.11 3.25
C LEU A 30 -9.70 12.16 4.25
N ALA A 31 -10.89 12.58 3.81
CA ALA A 31 -12.09 12.57 4.64
C ALA A 31 -12.42 11.16 5.17
N ALA A 32 -12.32 10.14 4.31
CA ALA A 32 -12.52 8.74 4.71
C ALA A 32 -11.46 8.29 5.73
N ALA A 33 -10.17 8.63 5.51
CA ALA A 33 -9.09 8.32 6.44
C ALA A 33 -9.33 8.96 7.83
N VAL A 34 -9.74 10.23 7.87
CA VAL A 34 -10.09 10.92 9.13
C VAL A 34 -11.29 10.25 9.80
N ARG A 35 -12.33 9.90 9.04
CA ARG A 35 -13.53 9.24 9.56
C ARG A 35 -13.23 7.87 10.16
N SER A 36 -12.36 7.10 9.52
CA SER A 36 -11.95 5.77 9.98
C SER A 36 -10.82 5.78 11.01
N ARG A 37 -10.26 6.97 11.33
CA ARG A 37 -9.07 7.13 12.18
C ARG A 37 -7.84 6.39 11.64
N ALA A 38 -7.71 6.33 10.32
CA ALA A 38 -6.52 5.79 9.69
C ALA A 38 -5.33 6.72 9.96
N GLU A 39 -4.22 6.14 10.41
CA GLU A 39 -2.97 6.88 10.66
C GLU A 39 -2.17 7.07 9.37
N LEU A 40 -2.45 6.28 8.34
CA LEU A 40 -1.66 6.23 7.12
C LEU A 40 -2.53 6.09 5.86
N ILE A 41 -2.24 6.90 4.86
CA ILE A 41 -2.70 6.73 3.47
C ILE A 41 -1.55 6.13 2.66
N VAL A 42 -1.78 4.99 2.02
CA VAL A 42 -0.83 4.37 1.09
C VAL A 42 -1.28 4.66 -0.34
N THR A 43 -0.49 5.41 -1.11
CA THR A 43 -0.85 5.83 -2.47
C THR A 43 0.37 6.16 -3.33
N SER A 44 0.28 5.86 -4.63
CA SER A 44 1.29 6.30 -5.61
C SER A 44 1.24 7.81 -5.90
N ASN A 45 0.14 8.48 -5.54
CA ASN A 45 -0.11 9.90 -5.82
C ASN A 45 0.17 10.80 -4.61
N GLN A 46 1.29 10.62 -3.93
CA GLN A 46 1.60 11.32 -2.67
C GLN A 46 1.53 12.86 -2.78
N LYS A 47 1.82 13.41 -3.96
CA LYS A 47 1.74 14.86 -4.24
C LYS A 47 0.34 15.46 -4.01
N ASP A 48 -0.70 14.65 -4.13
CA ASP A 48 -2.11 15.06 -3.97
C ASP A 48 -2.50 15.14 -2.48
N PHE A 49 -1.59 14.72 -1.58
CA PHE A 49 -1.74 14.67 -0.13
C PHE A 49 -0.57 15.40 0.56
N PRO A 50 -0.44 16.73 0.39
CA PRO A 50 0.66 17.47 0.98
C PRO A 50 0.60 17.43 2.52
N THR A 51 1.77 17.37 3.17
CA THR A 51 1.89 17.31 4.64
C THR A 51 1.08 18.39 5.36
N THR A 52 0.96 19.58 4.78
CA THR A 52 0.17 20.69 5.33
C THR A 52 -1.32 20.38 5.43
N ALA A 53 -1.87 19.56 4.52
CA ALA A 53 -3.26 19.12 4.55
C ALA A 53 -3.48 17.94 5.50
N LEU A 54 -2.46 17.08 5.67
CA LEU A 54 -2.56 15.86 6.48
C LEU A 54 -2.31 16.10 7.98
N LYS A 55 -1.34 16.97 8.30
CA LYS A 55 -0.87 17.22 9.67
C LYS A 55 -1.98 17.58 10.68
N PRO A 56 -3.03 18.37 10.33
CA PRO A 56 -4.11 18.67 11.26
C PRO A 56 -4.91 17.45 11.74
N TYR A 57 -4.77 16.31 11.07
CA TYR A 57 -5.53 15.10 11.33
C TYR A 57 -4.65 13.92 11.79
N ASP A 58 -3.36 14.16 12.05
CA ASP A 58 -2.38 13.13 12.41
C ASP A 58 -2.31 11.96 11.39
N VAL A 59 -2.54 12.27 10.11
CA VAL A 59 -2.44 11.32 9.00
C VAL A 59 -1.08 11.45 8.33
N ALA A 60 -0.44 10.33 8.02
CA ALA A 60 0.74 10.26 7.18
C ALA A 60 0.38 9.79 5.75
N VAL A 61 1.29 9.98 4.81
CA VAL A 61 1.20 9.40 3.46
C VAL A 61 2.50 8.65 3.13
N ARG A 62 2.36 7.48 2.49
CA ARG A 62 3.48 6.65 2.02
C ARG A 62 3.23 6.15 0.61
N SER A 63 4.30 5.90 -0.15
CA SER A 63 4.17 5.11 -1.37
C SER A 63 3.90 3.65 -1.04
N PRO A 64 3.30 2.87 -1.97
CA PRO A 64 3.19 1.43 -1.81
C PRO A 64 4.54 0.73 -1.67
N ASP A 65 5.58 1.22 -2.36
CA ASP A 65 6.93 0.65 -2.33
C ASP A 65 7.55 0.82 -0.93
N ASP A 66 7.51 2.03 -0.38
CA ASP A 66 7.99 2.33 0.98
C ASP A 66 7.19 1.56 2.03
N PHE A 67 5.86 1.48 1.89
CA PHE A 67 5.03 0.76 2.84
C PHE A 67 5.38 -0.74 2.89
N LEU A 68 5.60 -1.37 1.74
CA LEU A 68 5.98 -2.79 1.69
C LEU A 68 7.41 -3.02 2.19
N LEU A 69 8.33 -2.07 1.99
CA LEU A 69 9.65 -2.10 2.62
C LEU A 69 9.54 -2.03 4.15
N ASP A 70 8.71 -1.12 4.68
CA ASP A 70 8.47 -1.03 6.12
C ASP A 70 7.92 -2.37 6.68
N GLN A 71 7.02 -3.04 5.96
CA GLN A 71 6.51 -4.36 6.36
C GLN A 71 7.59 -5.44 6.28
N LEU A 72 8.41 -5.42 5.24
CA LEU A 72 9.51 -6.36 5.05
C LEU A 72 10.55 -6.21 6.16
N ASP A 73 10.86 -4.98 6.58
CA ASP A 73 11.76 -4.70 7.69
C ASP A 73 11.17 -5.13 9.04
N LEU A 74 9.86 -4.96 9.22
CA LEU A 74 9.14 -5.33 10.44
C LEU A 74 9.07 -6.85 10.66
N ASP A 75 8.69 -7.61 9.63
CA ASP A 75 8.65 -9.07 9.67
C ASP A 75 9.12 -9.68 8.33
N PRO A 76 10.44 -9.83 8.15
CA PRO A 76 11.00 -10.39 6.94
C PRO A 76 10.47 -11.77 6.61
N SER A 77 10.29 -12.60 7.65
CA SER A 77 9.93 -14.01 7.50
C SER A 77 8.50 -14.18 6.98
N THR A 78 7.56 -13.42 7.53
CA THR A 78 6.16 -13.47 7.10
C THR A 78 6.00 -12.92 5.69
N VAL A 79 6.66 -11.79 5.37
CA VAL A 79 6.52 -11.17 4.05
C VAL A 79 7.11 -12.04 2.95
N VAL A 80 8.30 -12.63 3.16
CA VAL A 80 8.91 -13.56 2.19
C VAL A 80 8.01 -14.78 1.96
N ARG A 81 7.52 -15.42 3.03
CA ARG A 81 6.62 -16.58 2.92
C ARG A 81 5.35 -16.25 2.13
N ILE A 82 4.71 -15.11 2.41
CA ILE A 82 3.51 -14.67 1.68
C ILE A 82 3.82 -14.44 0.20
N ALA A 83 4.96 -13.85 -0.13
CA ALA A 83 5.36 -13.65 -1.53
C ALA A 83 5.54 -15.00 -2.26
N GLU A 84 6.17 -15.98 -1.62
CA GLU A 84 6.32 -17.35 -2.17
C GLU A 84 4.95 -18.02 -2.38
N GLU A 85 4.03 -17.89 -1.41
CA GLU A 85 2.65 -18.39 -1.51
C GLU A 85 1.89 -17.74 -2.68
N VAL A 86 1.99 -16.42 -2.83
CA VAL A 86 1.36 -15.70 -3.95
C VAL A 86 1.89 -16.22 -5.29
N VAL A 87 3.20 -16.43 -5.43
CA VAL A 87 3.79 -16.98 -6.65
C VAL A 87 3.29 -18.41 -6.92
N ALA A 88 3.17 -19.26 -5.88
CA ALA A 88 2.67 -20.62 -6.00
C ALA A 88 1.17 -20.70 -6.36
N ASP A 89 0.37 -19.71 -5.94
CA ASP A 89 -1.06 -19.64 -6.21
C ASP A 89 -1.39 -19.01 -7.57
N MET A 90 -0.47 -18.25 -8.15
CA MET A 90 -0.60 -17.73 -9.51
C MET A 90 -0.39 -18.86 -10.54
N ARG A 91 -1.48 -19.57 -10.83
CA ARG A 91 -1.52 -20.72 -11.76
C ARG A 91 -2.08 -20.38 -13.14
N ASN A 92 -2.51 -19.13 -13.36
CA ASN A 92 -3.06 -18.68 -14.64
C ASN A 92 -2.90 -17.14 -14.83
N PRO A 93 -1.82 -16.69 -15.49
CA PRO A 93 -0.68 -17.47 -15.97
C PRO A 93 0.20 -17.95 -14.80
N THR A 94 0.90 -19.07 -14.99
CA THR A 94 2.00 -19.45 -14.09
C THR A 94 3.14 -18.46 -14.22
N ILE A 95 3.61 -17.92 -13.10
CA ILE A 95 4.76 -17.00 -13.08
C ILE A 95 5.93 -17.63 -12.33
N THR A 96 7.15 -17.30 -12.76
CA THR A 96 8.37 -17.64 -12.01
C THR A 96 8.62 -16.60 -10.92
N TRP A 97 9.45 -16.94 -9.94
CA TRP A 97 9.91 -15.99 -8.92
C TRP A 97 10.52 -14.72 -9.56
N ASN A 98 11.43 -14.87 -10.53
CA ASN A 98 12.00 -13.72 -11.23
C ASN A 98 10.95 -12.91 -11.99
N GLY A 99 9.99 -13.58 -12.64
CA GLY A 99 8.87 -12.90 -13.31
C GLY A 99 7.96 -12.13 -12.35
N TYR A 100 7.80 -12.63 -11.12
CA TYR A 100 7.11 -11.94 -10.04
C TYR A 100 7.84 -10.67 -9.61
N LEU A 101 9.16 -10.75 -9.35
CA LEU A 101 9.99 -9.59 -9.00
C LEU A 101 9.99 -8.52 -10.09
N GLU A 102 10.12 -8.92 -11.37
CA GLU A 102 10.00 -8.02 -12.51
C GLU A 102 8.59 -7.41 -12.63
N GLY A 103 7.55 -8.17 -12.27
CA GLY A 103 6.17 -7.70 -12.20
C GLY A 103 5.99 -6.61 -11.14
N LEU A 104 6.50 -6.84 -9.93
CA LEU A 104 6.49 -5.86 -8.84
C LEU A 104 7.20 -4.57 -9.25
N ALA A 105 8.41 -4.66 -9.81
CA ALA A 105 9.16 -3.49 -10.25
C ALA A 105 8.39 -2.66 -11.29
N ARG A 106 7.77 -3.32 -12.29
CA ARG A 106 6.92 -2.66 -13.31
C ARG A 106 5.63 -2.06 -12.72
N ALA A 107 5.13 -2.62 -11.62
CA ALA A 107 3.96 -2.11 -10.91
C ALA A 107 4.28 -0.91 -10.00
N GLY A 108 5.53 -0.44 -9.99
CA GLY A 108 5.97 0.69 -9.15
C GLY A 108 6.46 0.27 -7.76
N LEU A 109 6.90 -0.99 -7.61
CA LEU A 109 7.50 -1.53 -6.38
C LEU A 109 8.99 -1.94 -6.58
N PRO A 110 9.84 -1.13 -7.25
CA PRO A 110 11.19 -1.54 -7.61
C PRO A 110 12.12 -1.75 -6.40
N LEU A 111 11.96 -0.94 -5.34
CA LEU A 111 12.83 -1.05 -4.16
C LEU A 111 12.46 -2.28 -3.33
N PHE A 112 11.17 -2.49 -3.11
CA PHE A 112 10.66 -3.70 -2.44
C PHE A 112 11.07 -4.96 -3.20
N ALA A 113 10.92 -5.00 -4.54
CA ALA A 113 11.35 -6.15 -5.34
C ALA A 113 12.86 -6.45 -5.17
N THR A 114 13.69 -5.41 -5.21
CA THR A 114 15.14 -5.54 -5.03
C THR A 114 15.49 -6.07 -3.63
N GLU A 115 14.82 -5.58 -2.60
CA GLU A 115 15.09 -5.99 -1.22
C GLU A 115 14.57 -7.41 -0.92
N LEU A 116 13.43 -7.78 -1.51
CA LEU A 116 12.88 -9.13 -1.43
C LEU A 116 13.79 -10.16 -2.11
N GLU A 117 14.41 -9.81 -3.25
CA GLU A 117 15.41 -10.64 -3.93
C GLU A 117 16.61 -10.93 -3.02
N LYS A 118 17.19 -9.90 -2.39
CA LYS A 118 18.36 -10.08 -1.49
C LYS A 118 18.08 -11.02 -0.33
N ARG A 119 16.87 -10.97 0.22
CA ARG A 119 16.47 -11.79 1.38
C ARG A 119 16.19 -13.25 1.01
N THR A 120 15.95 -13.52 -0.27
CA THR A 120 15.69 -14.87 -0.78
C THR A 120 16.91 -15.49 -1.48
N ALA A 121 17.88 -14.67 -1.90
CA ALA A 121 19.13 -15.10 -2.54
C ALA A 121 20.07 -15.96 -1.64
N GLY A 122 19.74 -16.14 -0.35
CA GLY A 122 20.47 -16.99 0.59
C GLY A 122 19.83 -18.34 0.92
N VAL A 123 18.74 -18.73 0.24
CA VAL A 123 17.97 -19.97 0.52
C VAL A 123 18.21 -21.05 -0.56
N GLY A 124 19.34 -20.99 -1.27
CA GLY A 124 19.77 -21.99 -2.26
C GLY A 124 20.69 -23.06 -1.69
#